data_AF-A0A3N5UDK1-F1
#
_entry.id   AF-A0A3N5UDK1-F1
#
_cell.length_a   1.000
_cell.length_b   1.000
_cell.length_c   1.000
_cell.angle_alpha   90.00
_cell.angle_beta   90.00
_cell.angle_gamma   90.00
#
_symmetry.space_group_name_H-M   'P 1'
#
loop_
_entity.id
_entity.type
_entity.pdbx_description
1 polymer ?
#
loop_
_entity_poly.entity_id
_entity_poly.type
_entity_poly.pdbx_seq_one_letter_code
_entity_poly.pdbx_strand_id
1 'polypeptide(L)' 'MKAKGVSIILTVLFVVLAWGQASADEVWLKNGDRLTGKVVSLDAGTLVFKTSYAGDL' A
#
# COMPACT_ATOMS: atom_id res chain seq x y z
N MET A 1 32.26 -22.20 -0.17
CA MET A 1 31.90 -21.22 -1.23
C MET A 1 30.40 -21.25 -1.59
N LYS A 2 29.76 -22.43 -1.71
CA LYS A 2 28.33 -22.54 -2.08
C LYS A 2 27.35 -21.93 -1.06
N ALA A 3 27.58 -22.11 0.24
CA ALA A 3 26.70 -21.56 1.30
C ALA A 3 26.68 -20.02 1.34
N LYS A 4 27.81 -19.36 1.06
CA LYS A 4 27.89 -17.89 1.01
C LYS A 4 27.10 -17.32 -0.18
N GLY A 5 27.17 -17.99 -1.34
CA GLY A 5 26.38 -17.61 -2.53
C GLY A 5 24.88 -17.76 -2.30
N VAL A 6 24.45 -18.85 -1.67
CA VAL A 6 23.03 -19.08 -1.31
C VAL A 6 22.53 -18.01 -0.33
N SER A 7 23.32 -17.67 0.68
CA SER A 7 22.95 -16.62 1.64
C SER A 7 22.78 -15.26 0.97
N ILE A 8 23.65 -14.88 0.03
CA ILE A 8 23.55 -13.61 -0.69
C ILE A 8 22.28 -13.58 -1.56
N ILE A 9 21.98 -14.68 -2.26
CA ILE A 9 20.77 -14.79 -3.08
C ILE A 9 19.51 -14.64 -2.23
N LEU A 10 19.46 -15.28 -1.06
CA LEU A 10 18.34 -15.17 -0.14
C LEU A 10 18.16 -13.75 0.40
N THR A 11 19.26 -13.07 0.76
CA THR A 11 19.20 -11.68 1.22
C THR A 11 18.70 -10.74 0.13
N VAL A 12 19.19 -10.89 -1.10
CA VAL A 12 18.75 -10.06 -2.24
C VAL A 12 17.26 -10.31 -2.54
N LEU A 13 16.82 -11.57 -2.53
CA LEU A 13 15.41 -11.90 -2.71
C LEU A 13 14.52 -11.25 -1.64
N PHE A 14 14.95 -11.27 -0.38
CA PHE A 14 14.20 -10.68 0.73
C PHE A 14 14.04 -9.15 0.58
N VAL A 15 15.10 -8.47 0.13
CA VAL A 15 15.07 -7.02 -0.13
C VAL A 15 14.11 -6.68 -1.28
N VAL A 16 14.14 -7.45 -2.37
CA VAL A 16 13.26 -7.24 -3.52
C VAL A 16 11.78 -7.44 -3.15
N LEU A 17 11.48 -8.45 -2.32
CA LEU A 17 10.11 -8.70 -1.86
C LEU A 17 9.59 -7.61 -0.90
N ALA A 18 10.47 -6.99 -0.12
CA ALA A 18 10.11 -5.91 0.80
C ALA A 18 9.81 -4.57 0.09
N TRP A 19 10.24 -4.40 -1.16
CA TRP A 19 10.05 -3.16 -1.94
C TRP A 19 8.65 -3.00 -2.55
N GLY A 20 7.80 -4.03 -2.45
CA GLY A 20 6.40 -3.94 -2.82
C GLY A 20 5.57 -3.17 -1.79
N GLN A 21 5.89 -1.90 -1.54
CA GLN A 21 4.93 -1.03 -0.85
C GLN A 21 3.77 -0.80 -1.82
N ALA A 22 2.62 -1.39 -1.52
CA ALA A 22 1.39 -1.17 -2.28
C ALA A 22 1.08 0.33 -2.28
N SER A 23 1.23 0.98 -3.43
CA SER A 23 0.85 2.37 -3.61
C SER A 23 -0.68 2.43 -3.58
N ALA A 24 -1.23 2.89 -2.46
CA ALA A 24 -2.64 3.18 -2.31
C ALA A 24 -2.88 4.70 -2.41
N ASP A 25 -4.06 5.09 -2.86
CA ASP A 25 -4.51 6.48 -2.77
C ASP A 25 -4.67 6.87 -1.30
N GLU A 26 -4.56 8.17 -1.02
CA GLU A 26 -4.69 8.72 0.33
C GLU A 26 -5.67 9.86 0.41
N VAL A 27 -6.48 9.84 1.47
CA VAL A 27 -7.41 10.91 1.81
C VAL A 27 -7.04 11.46 3.18
N TRP A 28 -6.82 12.76 3.24
CA TRP A 28 -6.55 13.50 4.46
C TRP A 28 -7.82 14.23 4.89
N LEU A 29 -8.36 13.87 6.05
CA LEU A 29 -9.55 14.48 6.61
C LEU A 29 -9.19 15.74 7.41
N LYS A 30 -10.14 16.67 7.52
CA LYS A 30 -9.91 17.96 8.21
C LYS A 30 -9.57 17.82 9.70
N ASN A 31 -9.95 16.70 10.31
CA ASN A 31 -9.62 16.38 11.70
C ASN A 31 -8.21 15.76 11.87
N GLY A 32 -7.47 15.56 10.78
CA GLY A 32 -6.12 15.00 10.78
C GLY A 32 -6.02 13.50 10.50
N ASP A 33 -7.15 12.81 10.35
CA ASP A 33 -7.13 11.39 10.01
C ASP A 33 -6.66 11.16 8.57
N ARG A 34 -5.97 10.03 8.36
CA ARG A 34 -5.45 9.61 7.06
C ARG A 34 -6.03 8.26 6.69
N LEU A 35 -6.75 8.21 5.58
CA LEU A 35 -7.29 6.99 5.01
C LEU A 35 -6.43 6.56 3.84
N THR A 36 -6.20 5.25 3.72
CA THR A 36 -5.49 4.62 2.59
C THR A 36 -6.43 3.66 1.87
N GLY A 37 -6.42 3.67 0.53
CA GLY A 37 -7.39 2.94 -0.25
C GLY A 37 -7.35 3.28 -1.73
N LYS A 38 -8.53 3.32 -2.36
CA LYS A 38 -8.69 3.65 -3.77
C LYS A 38 -9.86 4.60 -3.95
N VAL A 39 -9.65 5.70 -4.67
CA VAL A 39 -10.75 6.57 -5.10
C VAL A 39 -11.60 5.85 -6.14
N VAL A 40 -12.90 5.70 -5.88
CA VAL A 40 -13.84 5.04 -6.80
C VAL A 40 -14.58 6.08 -7.64
N SER A 41 -15.11 7.12 -7.00
CA SER A 41 -15.78 8.22 -7.67
C SER A 41 -15.75 9.49 -6.81
N LEU A 42 -15.89 10.64 -7.45
CA LEU A 42 -16.13 11.93 -6.80
C LEU A 42 -17.25 12.61 -7.58
N ASP A 43 -18.40 12.77 -6.96
CA ASP A 43 -19.57 13.42 -7.56
C ASP A 43 -20.30 14.28 -6.54
N ALA A 44 -20.81 15.44 -6.95
CA ALA A 44 -21.55 16.38 -6.10
C ALA A 44 -20.89 16.70 -4.73
N GLY A 45 -19.55 16.61 -4.63
CA GLY A 45 -18.80 16.82 -3.39
C GLY A 45 -18.73 15.61 -2.44
N THR A 46 -19.25 14.46 -2.86
CA THR A 46 -19.14 13.18 -2.15
C THR A 46 -18.08 12.31 -2.81
N LEU A 47 -17.11 11.85 -2.01
CA LEU A 47 -16.05 10.94 -2.42
C LEU A 47 -16.45 9.52 -2.01
N VAL A 48 -16.50 8.58 -2.96
CA VAL A 48 -16.58 7.16 -2.66
C VAL A 48 -15.18 6.59 -2.61
N PHE A 49 -14.80 6.03 -1.47
CA PHE A 49 -13.43 5.59 -1.20
C PHE A 49 -13.39 4.13 -0.73
N LYS A 50 -12.74 3.27 -1.50
CA LYS A 50 -12.61 1.84 -1.18
C LYS A 50 -11.39 1.59 -0.32
N THR A 51 -11.59 1.08 0.88
CA THR A 51 -10.53 0.66 1.81
C THR A 51 -10.44 -0.87 1.88
N SER A 52 -9.28 -1.39 2.29
CA SER A 52 -9.09 -2.84 2.48
C SER A 52 -9.84 -3.38 3.71
N TYR A 53 -10.13 -2.53 4.70
CA TYR A 53 -10.66 -2.94 5.99
C TYR A 53 -12.16 -2.64 6.17
N ALA A 54 -12.72 -1.69 5.43
CA ALA A 54 -14.13 -1.30 5.53
C ALA A 54 -14.90 -1.36 4.20
N GLY A 55 -14.26 -1.77 3.10
CA GLY A 55 -14.90 -1.78 1.80
C GLY A 55 -15.12 -0.36 1.28
N ASP A 56 -16.26 -0.11 0.61
CA ASP A 56 -16.58 1.19 0.04
C ASP A 56 -17.18 2.10 1.12
N LEU A 57 -16.52 3.24 1.39
CA LEU A 57 -16.99 4.34 2.24
C LEU A 57 -17.54 5.49 1.41
#